data_AF-A0A509ALQ2-F1
#
_entry.id   AF-A0A509ALQ2-F1
#
_cell.length_a   1.000
_cell.length_b   1.000
_cell.length_c   1.000
_cell.angle_alpha   90.00
_cell.angle_beta   90.00
_cell.angle_gamma   90.00
#
_symmetry.space_group_name_H-M   'P 1'
#
loop_
_entity.id
_entity.type
_entity.pdbx_description
1 polymer ?
#
loop_
_entity_poly.entity_id
_entity_poly.type
_entity_poly.pdbx_seq_one_letter_code
_entity_poly.pdbx_strand_id
1 'polypeptide(L)'
;MKCQFRYFFLFLISLFFFMNSLQFNFNFINPTNNVSDRRGEAKGENTQYGDTCVNSIILDIINSNISIKDLPSYILLITSKKNNIKNIFDKIIYDQDLSIIVKKSGSYIYLNYLKTVIFTINENTNIKYLKRILKVLIDNGVCIEFDQRAGIL
;
A
#
# COMPACT_ATOMS: atom_id res chain seq x y z
N MET A 1 -42.81 -15.92 3.45
CA MET A 1 -42.10 -14.72 3.91
C MET A 1 -41.23 -14.18 2.78
N LYS A 2 -41.74 -13.22 1.99
CA LYS A 2 -41.04 -12.62 0.83
C LYS A 2 -41.07 -11.10 0.97
N CYS A 3 -40.28 -10.53 1.89
CA CYS A 3 -40.16 -9.07 1.98
C CYS A 3 -38.93 -8.56 2.76
N GLN A 4 -37.85 -9.34 2.89
CA GLN A 4 -36.64 -8.87 3.59
C GLN A 4 -35.41 -8.69 2.68
N PHE A 5 -35.40 -9.27 1.48
CA PHE A 5 -34.23 -9.21 0.59
C PHE A 5 -34.07 -7.87 -0.14
N ARG A 6 -35.15 -7.10 -0.27
CA ARG A 6 -35.16 -5.82 -1.02
C ARG A 6 -34.51 -4.67 -0.26
N TYR A 7 -34.63 -4.65 1.07
CA TYR A 7 -34.04 -3.60 1.90
C TYR A 7 -32.53 -3.76 2.09
N PHE A 8 -32.04 -5.00 2.13
CA PHE A 8 -30.60 -5.27 2.26
C PHE A 8 -29.82 -4.83 1.00
N PHE A 9 -30.43 -5.01 -0.19
CA PHE A 9 -29.81 -4.63 -1.46
C PHE A 9 -29.79 -3.10 -1.66
N LEU A 10 -30.82 -2.38 -1.22
CA LEU A 10 -30.86 -0.92 -1.26
C LEU A 10 -29.88 -0.28 -0.24
N PHE A 11 -29.68 -0.91 0.92
CA PHE A 11 -28.69 -0.47 1.90
C PHE A 11 -27.24 -0.62 1.40
N LEU A 12 -26.94 -1.69 0.66
CA LEU A 12 -25.61 -1.89 0.07
C LEU A 12 -25.30 -0.90 -1.05
N ILE A 13 -26.30 -0.50 -1.84
CA ILE A 13 -26.14 0.51 -2.89
C ILE A 13 -25.88 1.89 -2.26
N SER A 14 -26.59 2.27 -1.20
CA SER A 14 -26.34 3.56 -0.55
C SER A 14 -24.96 3.62 0.12
N LEU A 15 -24.48 2.51 0.70
CA LEU A 15 -23.12 2.43 1.26
C LEU A 15 -22.04 2.58 0.17
N PHE A 16 -22.28 2.03 -1.03
CA PHE A 16 -21.37 2.16 -2.17
C PHE A 16 -21.28 3.61 -2.70
N PHE A 17 -22.38 4.37 -2.65
CA PHE A 17 -22.37 5.79 -3.00
C PHE A 17 -21.76 6.66 -1.89
N PHE A 18 -21.91 6.30 -0.61
CA PHE A 18 -21.29 7.04 0.50
C PHE A 18 -19.76 6.91 0.51
N MET A 19 -19.23 5.75 0.12
CA MET A 19 -17.77 5.59 -0.03
C MET A 19 -17.20 6.28 -1.26
N ASN A 20 -18.02 6.56 -2.29
CA ASN A 20 -17.59 7.32 -3.47
C ASN A 20 -17.67 8.84 -3.28
N SER A 21 -18.41 9.35 -2.29
CA SER A 21 -18.50 10.79 -2.01
C SER A 21 -17.43 11.31 -1.05
N LEU A 22 -16.69 10.42 -0.38
CA LEU A 22 -15.45 10.77 0.32
C LEU A 22 -14.31 10.94 -0.69
N GLN A 23 -14.45 11.94 -1.58
CA GLN A 23 -13.29 12.63 -2.10
C GLN A 23 -12.63 13.31 -0.90
N PHE A 24 -11.68 12.63 -0.27
CA PHE A 24 -10.75 13.28 0.64
C PHE A 24 -10.09 14.41 -0.14
N ASN A 25 -10.52 15.65 0.11
CA ASN A 25 -9.80 16.85 -0.25
C ASN A 25 -8.50 16.83 0.56
N PHE A 26 -7.50 16.11 0.07
CA PHE A 26 -6.12 16.39 0.44
C PHE A 26 -5.80 17.76 -0.14
N ASN A 27 -6.07 18.81 0.66
CA ASN A 27 -5.45 20.10 0.45
C ASN A 27 -3.94 19.88 0.65
N PHE A 28 -3.25 19.51 -0.42
CA PHE A 28 -1.80 19.65 -0.48
C PHE A 28 -1.52 21.13 -0.30
N ILE A 29 -1.00 21.49 0.87
CA ILE A 29 -0.32 22.76 1.06
C ILE A 29 0.85 22.71 0.09
N ASN A 30 0.75 23.43 -1.03
CA ASN A 30 1.90 23.67 -1.90
C ASN A 30 3.01 24.24 -1.02
N PRO A 31 4.24 23.70 -1.06
CA PRO A 31 5.34 24.32 -0.33
C PRO A 31 5.52 25.72 -0.92
N THR A 32 5.29 26.71 -0.09
CA THR A 32 5.45 28.12 -0.43
C THR A 32 6.92 28.34 -0.77
N ASN A 33 7.22 28.49 -2.05
CA ASN A 33 8.46 29.12 -2.50
C ASN A 33 8.43 30.54 -1.94
N ASN A 34 9.17 30.80 -0.85
CA ASN A 34 9.80 32.06 -0.47
C ASN A 34 10.16 32.07 1.03
N VAL A 35 11.40 31.68 1.37
CA VAL A 35 12.18 32.39 2.39
C VAL A 35 13.61 32.53 1.89
N SER A 36 13.98 33.79 1.71
CA SER A 36 15.26 34.29 1.24
C SER A 36 16.41 34.07 2.23
N ASP A 37 17.52 33.58 1.70
CA ASP A 37 18.89 34.07 1.91
C ASP A 37 19.38 34.29 3.36
N ARG A 38 20.02 33.26 3.94
CA ARG A 38 21.23 33.45 4.77
C ARG A 38 22.25 32.35 4.49
N ARG A 39 23.27 32.75 3.73
CA ARG A 39 24.60 32.19 3.56
C ARG A 39 25.07 31.34 4.75
N GLY A 40 25.24 30.04 4.50
CA GLY A 40 25.97 29.08 5.31
C GLY A 40 26.29 27.88 4.44
N GLU A 41 27.53 27.81 3.96
CA GLU A 41 28.03 26.70 3.13
C GLU A 41 27.93 25.38 3.91
N ALA A 42 26.93 24.56 3.58
CA ALA A 42 26.95 23.14 3.91
C ALA A 42 27.17 22.38 2.59
N LYS A 43 28.36 21.80 2.49
CA LYS A 43 28.83 20.93 1.43
C LYS A 43 27.74 19.93 1.03
N GLY A 44 27.55 19.78 -0.27
CA GLY A 44 26.58 18.87 -0.84
C GLY A 44 26.74 17.44 -0.33
N GLU A 45 25.63 16.88 0.11
CA GLU A 45 25.36 15.47 -0.08
C GLU A 45 24.27 15.40 -1.15
N ASN A 46 24.72 15.31 -2.41
CA ASN A 46 23.93 14.63 -3.42
C ASN A 46 23.77 13.19 -2.92
N THR A 47 22.73 12.94 -2.13
CA THR A 47 22.29 11.58 -1.87
C THR A 47 21.80 11.06 -3.21
N GLN A 48 22.72 10.40 -3.91
CA GLN A 48 22.43 9.56 -5.05
C GLN A 48 21.34 8.60 -4.57
N TYR A 49 20.08 8.90 -4.90
CA TYR A 49 18.92 8.15 -4.45
C TYR A 49 19.09 6.75 -5.01
N GLY A 50 19.61 5.83 -4.18
CA GLY A 50 20.10 4.54 -4.66
C GLY A 50 19.01 3.81 -5.43
N ASP A 51 19.37 3.20 -6.56
CA ASP A 51 18.44 2.49 -7.45
C ASP A 51 17.78 1.25 -6.81
N THR A 52 18.08 0.98 -5.55
CA THR A 52 17.65 -0.19 -4.80
C THR A 52 16.53 0.17 -3.82
N CYS A 53 15.53 -0.72 -3.73
CA CYS A 53 14.52 -0.67 -2.69
C CYS A 53 15.12 -1.25 -1.40
N VAL A 54 14.97 -0.54 -0.28
CA VAL A 54 15.37 -1.06 1.03
C VAL A 54 14.13 -1.60 1.72
N ASN A 55 13.93 -2.92 1.64
CA ASN A 55 12.77 -3.61 2.21
C ASN A 55 13.12 -4.35 3.51
N SER A 56 14.01 -3.81 4.34
CA SER A 56 14.57 -4.51 5.53
C SER A 56 13.48 -5.03 6.48
N ILE A 57 12.55 -4.17 6.89
CA ILE A 57 11.42 -4.54 7.76
C ILE A 57 10.58 -5.66 7.14
N ILE A 58 10.37 -5.62 5.82
CA ILE A 58 9.57 -6.62 5.11
C ILE A 58 10.31 -7.95 5.04
N LEU A 59 11.62 -7.93 4.81
CA LEU A 59 12.46 -9.13 4.86
C LEU A 59 12.46 -9.75 6.26
N ASP A 60 12.52 -8.95 7.31
CA ASP A 60 12.41 -9.43 8.70
C ASP A 60 11.06 -10.10 8.95
N ILE A 61 9.96 -9.52 8.45
CA ILE A 61 8.62 -10.14 8.55
C ILE A 61 8.56 -11.46 7.79
N ILE A 62 9.14 -11.53 6.58
CA ILE A 62 9.18 -12.77 5.79
C ILE A 62 9.95 -13.86 6.54
N ASN A 63 11.08 -13.52 7.16
CA ASN A 63 12.00 -14.48 7.77
C ASN A 63 11.69 -14.82 9.25
N SER A 64 10.94 -13.99 9.97
CA SER A 64 10.64 -14.16 11.41
C SER A 64 9.37 -14.97 11.68
N ASN A 65 9.11 -15.41 12.92
CA ASN A 65 7.83 -16.04 13.30
C ASN A 65 6.82 -15.02 13.85
N ILE A 66 6.61 -13.92 13.12
CA ILE A 66 5.66 -12.87 13.50
C ILE A 66 4.20 -13.28 13.24
N SER A 67 3.26 -12.79 14.06
CA SER A 67 1.82 -12.92 13.80
C SER A 67 1.27 -11.72 13.04
N ILE A 68 0.09 -11.85 12.41
CA ILE A 68 -0.56 -10.74 11.71
C ILE A 68 -0.85 -9.56 12.67
N LYS A 69 -1.10 -9.84 13.96
CA LYS A 69 -1.44 -8.82 14.96
C LYS A 69 -0.26 -7.95 15.37
N ASP A 70 0.95 -8.44 15.15
CA ASP A 70 2.19 -7.76 15.53
C ASP A 70 2.76 -6.93 14.37
N LEU A 71 2.04 -6.83 13.24
CA LEU A 71 2.46 -6.02 12.11
C LEU A 71 2.45 -4.52 12.46
N PRO A 72 3.41 -3.74 11.95
CA PRO A 72 3.46 -2.29 12.21
C PRO A 72 2.20 -1.54 11.74
N SER A 73 1.59 -2.01 10.66
CA SER A 73 0.34 -1.48 10.11
C SER A 73 -0.32 -2.56 9.25
N TYR A 74 -1.63 -2.42 9.01
CA TYR A 74 -2.37 -3.24 8.05
C TYR A 74 -2.42 -2.61 6.66
N ILE A 75 -1.75 -1.48 6.45
CA ILE A 75 -1.69 -0.80 5.16
C ILE A 75 -0.23 -0.79 4.69
N LEU A 76 -0.03 -1.20 3.44
CA LEU A 76 1.25 -1.15 2.76
C LEU A 76 1.19 -0.18 1.59
N LEU A 77 2.22 0.63 1.46
CA LEU A 77 2.51 1.45 0.29
C LEU A 77 3.52 0.70 -0.57
N ILE A 78 3.14 0.42 -1.81
CA ILE A 78 3.94 -0.39 -2.72
C ILE A 78 4.24 0.42 -3.98
N THR A 79 5.52 0.61 -4.27
CA THR A 79 6.01 1.34 -5.44
C THR A 79 7.05 0.51 -6.17
N SER A 80 7.50 0.95 -7.35
CA SER A 80 8.67 0.34 -7.99
C SER A 80 9.49 1.43 -8.69
N LYS A 81 10.81 1.37 -8.50
CA LYS A 81 11.75 2.30 -9.12
C LYS A 81 11.99 1.98 -10.61
N LYS A 82 11.95 0.70 -10.98
CA LYS A 82 12.35 0.21 -12.32
C LYS A 82 11.17 -0.25 -13.17
N ASN A 83 10.19 -0.90 -12.54
CA ASN A 83 9.11 -1.57 -13.25
C ASN A 83 7.79 -0.80 -13.11
N ASN A 84 6.89 -0.95 -14.07
CA ASN A 84 5.53 -0.45 -13.90
C ASN A 84 4.80 -1.33 -12.87
N ILE A 85 4.51 -0.76 -11.69
CA ILE A 85 3.88 -1.49 -10.60
C ILE A 85 2.51 -2.08 -11.00
N LYS A 86 1.78 -1.40 -11.88
CA LYS A 86 0.51 -1.92 -12.41
C LYS A 86 0.73 -3.23 -13.17
N ASN A 87 1.73 -3.28 -14.04
CA ASN A 87 2.04 -4.49 -14.81
C ASN A 87 2.47 -5.66 -13.92
N ILE A 88 3.17 -5.37 -12.81
CA ILE A 88 3.55 -6.40 -11.83
C ILE A 88 2.29 -6.97 -11.17
N PHE A 89 1.39 -6.10 -10.69
CA PHE A 89 0.14 -6.54 -10.08
C PHE A 89 -0.79 -7.25 -11.07
N ASP A 90 -0.90 -6.75 -12.31
CA ASP A 90 -1.68 -7.42 -13.36
C ASP A 90 -1.18 -8.86 -13.54
N LYS A 91 0.15 -9.08 -13.66
CA LYS A 91 0.74 -10.43 -13.76
C LYS A 91 0.41 -11.31 -12.55
N ILE A 92 0.52 -10.78 -11.34
CA ILE A 92 0.18 -11.49 -10.09
C ILE A 92 -1.30 -11.92 -10.08
N ILE A 93 -2.19 -11.07 -10.62
CA ILE A 93 -3.64 -11.33 -10.62
C ILE A 93 -4.06 -12.24 -11.77
N TYR A 94 -3.35 -12.24 -12.89
CA TYR A 94 -3.55 -13.21 -13.97
C TYR A 94 -3.09 -14.62 -13.58
N ASP A 95 -2.13 -14.75 -12.66
CA ASP A 95 -1.76 -16.03 -12.07
C ASP A 95 -2.85 -16.52 -11.11
N GLN A 96 -3.41 -17.70 -11.39
CA GLN A 96 -4.56 -18.22 -10.66
C GLN A 96 -4.26 -18.45 -9.17
N ASP A 97 -3.09 -18.99 -8.84
CA ASP A 97 -2.71 -19.31 -7.46
C ASP A 97 -2.40 -18.03 -6.67
N LEU A 98 -1.61 -17.14 -7.26
CA LEU A 98 -1.24 -15.87 -6.64
C LEU A 98 -2.46 -14.96 -6.48
N SER A 99 -3.41 -14.96 -7.42
CA SER A 99 -4.64 -14.18 -7.29
C SER A 99 -5.48 -14.61 -6.08
N ILE A 100 -5.55 -15.91 -5.80
CA ILE A 100 -6.23 -16.46 -4.61
C ILE A 100 -5.49 -16.04 -3.35
N ILE A 101 -4.16 -16.09 -3.35
CA ILE A 101 -3.33 -15.69 -2.22
C ILE A 101 -3.50 -14.20 -1.93
N VAL A 102 -3.50 -13.33 -2.95
CA VAL A 102 -3.76 -11.91 -2.81
C VAL A 102 -5.12 -11.67 -2.15
N LYS A 103 -6.19 -12.26 -2.69
CA LYS A 103 -7.55 -12.13 -2.14
C LYS A 103 -7.67 -12.63 -0.71
N LYS A 104 -6.95 -13.69 -0.34
CA LYS A 104 -6.89 -14.18 1.05
C LYS A 104 -6.08 -13.26 1.96
N SER A 105 -5.02 -12.64 1.43
CA SER A 105 -4.12 -11.77 2.17
C SER A 105 -4.72 -10.38 2.42
N GLY A 106 -5.57 -9.90 1.52
CA GLY A 106 -6.12 -8.55 1.61
C GLY A 106 -6.78 -8.06 0.32
N SER A 107 -6.83 -6.76 0.17
CA SER A 107 -7.29 -6.05 -1.03
C SER A 107 -6.25 -5.01 -1.44
N TYR A 108 -6.33 -4.52 -2.68
CA TYR A 108 -5.41 -3.49 -3.16
C TYR A 108 -6.12 -2.50 -4.07
N ILE A 109 -5.58 -1.28 -4.11
CA ILE A 109 -6.00 -0.20 -4.99
C ILE A 109 -4.77 0.36 -5.69
N TYR A 110 -4.83 0.51 -7.01
CA TYR A 110 -3.78 1.15 -7.79
C TYR A 110 -4.11 2.63 -8.01
N LEU A 111 -3.22 3.49 -7.52
CA LEU A 111 -3.29 4.94 -7.69
C LEU A 111 -2.51 5.34 -8.93
N ASN A 112 -3.20 5.48 -10.06
CA ASN A 112 -2.57 5.68 -11.36
C ASN A 112 -1.65 6.93 -11.43
N TYR A 113 -2.09 8.04 -10.85
CA TYR A 113 -1.31 9.29 -10.85
C TYR A 113 0.00 9.18 -10.05
N LEU A 114 -0.02 8.42 -8.96
CA LEU A 114 1.14 8.26 -8.08
C LEU A 114 2.01 7.06 -8.47
N LYS A 115 1.52 6.19 -9.37
CA LYS A 115 2.14 4.89 -9.68
C LYS A 115 2.42 4.08 -8.41
N THR A 116 1.46 4.10 -7.49
CA THR A 116 1.55 3.45 -6.18
C THR A 116 0.38 2.48 -6.03
N VAL A 117 0.64 1.33 -5.42
CA VAL A 117 -0.39 0.43 -4.94
C VAL A 117 -0.53 0.59 -3.43
N ILE A 118 -1.75 0.83 -2.98
CA ILE A 118 -2.10 0.70 -1.57
C ILE A 118 -2.64 -0.73 -1.38
N PHE A 119 -2.00 -1.50 -0.51
CA PHE A 119 -2.45 -2.84 -0.17
C PHE A 119 -2.93 -2.87 1.28
N THR A 120 -4.20 -3.24 1.47
CA THR A 120 -4.83 -3.37 2.79
C THR A 120 -4.85 -4.84 3.17
N ILE A 121 -4.09 -5.19 4.20
CA ILE A 121 -3.96 -6.53 4.76
C ILE A 121 -5.26 -6.87 5.52
N ASN A 122 -5.78 -8.07 5.27
CA ASN A 122 -6.89 -8.62 6.06
C ASN A 122 -6.35 -9.10 7.42
N GLU A 123 -6.84 -8.52 8.51
CA GLU A 123 -6.44 -8.81 9.89
C GLU A 123 -6.60 -10.30 10.27
N ASN A 124 -7.53 -11.00 9.62
CA ASN A 124 -7.81 -12.42 9.85
C ASN A 124 -7.07 -13.36 8.88
N THR A 125 -6.17 -12.84 8.06
CA THR A 125 -5.44 -13.66 7.09
C THR A 125 -4.43 -14.59 7.77
N ASN A 126 -4.04 -15.65 7.06
CA ASN A 126 -2.91 -16.46 7.49
C ASN A 126 -1.62 -15.75 7.09
N ILE A 127 -0.72 -15.53 8.07
CA ILE A 127 0.58 -14.88 7.85
C ILE A 127 1.38 -15.54 6.71
N LYS A 128 1.23 -16.84 6.47
CA LYS A 128 1.89 -17.54 5.37
C LYS A 128 1.51 -17.00 3.99
N TYR A 129 0.26 -16.60 3.80
CA TYR A 129 -0.19 -16.00 2.53
C TYR A 129 0.40 -14.60 2.34
N LEU A 130 0.37 -13.78 3.39
CA LEU A 130 0.99 -12.45 3.37
C LEU A 130 2.49 -12.53 3.06
N LYS A 131 3.23 -13.40 3.74
CA LYS A 131 4.67 -13.61 3.49
C LYS A 131 4.95 -14.04 2.05
N ARG A 132 4.12 -14.93 1.49
CA ARG A 132 4.27 -15.39 0.12
C ARG A 132 4.10 -14.24 -0.87
N ILE A 133 3.09 -13.38 -0.68
CA ILE A 133 2.90 -12.23 -1.59
C ILE A 133 4.01 -11.17 -1.42
N LEU A 134 4.41 -10.88 -0.18
CA LEU A 134 5.51 -9.95 0.10
C LEU A 134 6.82 -10.42 -0.56
N LYS A 135 7.11 -11.72 -0.50
CA LYS A 135 8.28 -12.29 -1.16
C LYS A 135 8.21 -12.14 -2.69
N VAL A 136 7.09 -12.50 -3.31
CA VAL A 136 6.90 -12.35 -4.76
C VAL A 136 7.09 -10.89 -5.20
N LEU A 137 6.56 -9.96 -4.42
CA LEU A 137 6.69 -8.53 -4.67
C LEU A 137 8.16 -8.08 -4.59
N ILE A 138 8.89 -8.44 -3.53
CA ILE A 138 10.32 -8.12 -3.38
C ILE A 138 11.14 -8.70 -4.52
N ASP A 139 10.89 -9.97 -4.89
CA ASP A 139 11.60 -10.66 -5.97
C ASP A 139 11.36 -9.97 -7.34
N ASN A 140 10.28 -9.17 -7.48
CA ASN A 140 9.99 -8.34 -8.66
C ASN A 140 10.58 -6.90 -8.58
N GLY A 141 11.41 -6.61 -7.57
CA GLY A 141 12.09 -5.32 -7.42
C GLY A 141 11.15 -4.17 -7.04
N VAL A 142 10.14 -4.45 -6.23
CA VAL A 142 9.23 -3.42 -5.70
C VAL A 142 9.68 -2.95 -4.33
N CYS A 143 9.39 -1.69 -4.01
CA CYS A 143 9.62 -1.09 -2.70
C CYS A 143 8.32 -1.20 -1.91
N ILE A 144 8.39 -1.64 -0.66
CA ILE A 144 7.24 -1.85 0.21
C ILE A 144 7.49 -1.18 1.55
N GLU A 145 6.57 -0.33 1.95
CA GLU A 145 6.61 0.40 3.22
C GLU A 145 5.29 0.19 3.95
N PHE A 146 5.33 0.09 5.28
CA PHE A 146 4.10 0.19 6.08
C PHE A 146 3.65 1.63 6.11
N ASP A 147 2.34 1.85 6.03
CA ASP A 147 1.75 3.14 6.32
C ASP A 147 2.15 3.57 7.72
N GLN A 148 2.99 4.60 7.79
CA GLN A 148 3.34 5.26 9.02
C GLN A 148 2.19 6.22 9.30
N ARG A 149 1.18 5.77 10.04
CA ARG A 149 0.31 6.74 10.70
C ARG A 149 1.22 7.57 11.57
N ALA A 150 1.45 8.82 11.19
CA ALA A 150 2.16 9.77 12.02
C ALA A 150 1.43 9.74 13.36
N GLY A 151 2.06 9.15 14.37
CA GLY A 151 1.60 9.23 15.73
C GLY A 151 1.72 10.70 16.10
N ILE A 152 0.63 11.46 15.92
CA ILE A 152 0.48 12.73 16.61
C ILE A 152 0.24 12.32 18.07
N LEU A 153 1.35 12.15 18.79
CA LEU A 153 1.40 12.10 20.25
C LEU A 153 1.04 13.48 20.80
#